data_AF-A0A3L6DXM6-F1
#
_entry.id   AF-A0A3L6DXM6-F1
#
_cell.length_a   1.000
_cell.length_b   1.000
_cell.length_c   1.000
_cell.angle_alpha   90.00
_cell.angle_beta   90.00
_cell.angle_gamma   90.00
#
_symmetry.space_group_name_H-M   'P 1'
#
loop_
_entity.id
_entity.type
_entity.pdbx_description
1 polymer ?
#
loop_
_entity_poly.entity_id
_entity_poly.type
_entity_poly.pdbx_seq_one_letter_code
_entity_poly.pdbx_strand_id
1 'polypeptide(L)'
;MVAPDVKAETMKLMDQRGALEAEMDAIIARLTAAGGPGITGGLVDAEGFPRSDIDIPNVLAQRRRLAELRNDHKDVTNKIGKNLEVLHSAKLSRNEQSTSRRSDTTDPSHFGSSQSEPMEEDHVTGLPFAMIDEIADGSPASVDGLQLGDEIVKFGNVEAGDQLQERLMSEALSNEDSQVSLVIIRQGSVVNLTITPRKWHGRGLLG
;
A
#
# COMPACT_ATOMS: atom_id res chain seq x y z
N MET A 1 1.41 28.80 -4.51
CA MET A 1 0.12 29.01 -3.80
C MET A 1 -0.77 27.75 -3.75
N VAL A 2 -0.31 26.57 -4.18
CA VAL A 2 -1.17 25.37 -4.33
C VAL A 2 -1.46 24.61 -3.02
N ALA A 3 -0.47 24.51 -2.12
CA ALA A 3 -0.61 23.76 -0.85
C ALA A 3 -1.78 24.15 0.08
N PRO A 4 -2.13 25.45 0.30
CA PRO A 4 -3.26 25.80 1.16
C PRO A 4 -4.62 25.40 0.56
N ASP A 5 -4.73 25.38 -0.77
CA ASP A 5 -5.97 25.04 -1.47
C ASP A 5 -6.26 23.54 -1.38
N VAL A 6 -5.24 22.70 -1.67
CA VAL A 6 -5.33 21.24 -1.56
C VAL A 6 -5.65 20.82 -0.12
N LYS A 7 -5.05 21.47 0.89
CA LYS A 7 -5.35 21.18 2.30
C LYS A 7 -6.82 21.45 2.65
N ALA A 8 -7.36 22.58 2.20
CA ALA A 8 -8.76 22.93 2.43
C ALA A 8 -9.71 21.95 1.70
N GLU A 9 -9.36 21.53 0.49
CA GLU A 9 -10.11 20.50 -0.24
C GLU A 9 -10.09 19.14 0.47
N THR A 10 -8.92 18.70 0.95
CA THR A 10 -8.81 17.43 1.71
C THR A 10 -9.66 17.43 2.97
N MET A 11 -9.69 18.54 3.71
CA MET A 11 -10.54 18.66 4.91
C MET A 11 -12.02 18.54 4.54
N LYS A 12 -12.49 19.22 3.49
CA LYS A 12 -13.86 19.09 3.01
C LYS A 12 -14.21 17.66 2.60
N LEU A 13 -13.28 16.97 1.92
CA LEU A 13 -13.48 15.57 1.53
C LEU A 13 -13.56 14.64 2.75
N MET A 14 -12.79 14.90 3.81
CA MET A 14 -12.88 14.15 5.07
C MET A 14 -14.25 14.34 5.74
N ASP A 15 -14.76 15.57 5.79
CA ASP A 15 -16.10 15.86 6.31
C ASP A 15 -17.18 15.15 5.48
N GLN A 16 -17.05 15.20 4.14
CA GLN A 16 -17.95 14.50 3.23
C GLN A 16 -17.88 12.97 3.42
N ARG A 17 -16.69 12.41 3.63
CA ARG A 17 -16.51 10.98 3.92
C ARG A 17 -17.25 10.58 5.20
N GLY A 18 -17.15 11.39 6.26
CA GLY A 18 -17.87 11.16 7.51
C GLY A 18 -19.39 11.23 7.34
N ALA A 19 -19.89 12.15 6.50
CA ALA A 19 -21.32 12.23 6.19
C ALA A 19 -21.83 10.99 5.43
N LEU A 20 -21.03 10.48 4.48
CA LEU A 20 -21.35 9.23 3.76
C LEU A 20 -21.35 8.02 4.70
N GLU A 21 -20.36 7.92 5.60
CA GLU A 21 -20.27 6.87 6.62
C GLU A 21 -21.50 6.87 7.53
N ALA A 22 -21.93 8.04 8.01
CA ALA A 22 -23.12 8.17 8.83
C ALA A 22 -24.40 7.74 8.09
N GLU A 23 -24.53 8.06 6.79
CA GLU A 23 -25.67 7.61 5.98
C GLU A 23 -25.64 6.09 5.76
N MET A 24 -24.48 5.51 5.48
CA MET A 24 -24.31 4.06 5.36
C MET A 24 -24.70 3.35 6.66
N ASP A 25 -24.22 3.82 7.80
CA ASP A 25 -24.52 3.24 9.12
C ASP A 25 -26.01 3.32 9.45
N ALA A 26 -26.67 4.44 9.11
CA ALA A 26 -28.11 4.58 9.29
C ALA A 26 -28.91 3.55 8.46
N ILE A 27 -28.49 3.32 7.21
CA ILE A 27 -29.10 2.31 6.33
C ILE A 27 -28.85 0.89 6.87
N ILE A 28 -27.62 0.60 7.29
CA ILE A 28 -27.24 -0.70 7.86
C ILE A 28 -28.05 -0.98 9.13
N ALA A 29 -28.18 0.00 10.03
CA ALA A 29 -28.96 -0.13 11.25
C ALA A 29 -30.44 -0.42 10.94
N ARG A 30 -31.02 0.24 9.93
CA ARG A 30 -32.40 -0.02 9.48
C ARG A 30 -32.57 -1.43 8.91
N LEU A 31 -31.64 -1.88 8.07
CA LEU A 31 -31.70 -3.21 7.46
C LEU A 31 -31.45 -4.35 8.47
N THR A 32 -30.70 -4.07 9.53
CA THR A 32 -30.29 -5.04 10.57
C THR A 32 -31.14 -4.95 11.84
N ALA A 33 -32.20 -4.13 11.83
CA ALA A 33 -33.17 -4.09 12.92
C ALA A 33 -33.80 -5.49 13.14
N ALA A 34 -34.31 -5.75 14.35
CA ALA A 34 -34.89 -7.04 14.69
C ALA A 34 -36.00 -7.45 13.70
N GLY A 35 -35.83 -8.61 13.05
CA GLY A 35 -36.73 -9.10 11.99
C GLY A 35 -36.40 -8.61 10.57
N GLY A 36 -35.39 -7.75 10.41
CA GLY A 36 -34.93 -7.28 9.10
C GLY A 36 -34.18 -8.36 8.31
N PRO A 37 -34.21 -8.30 6.97
CA PRO A 37 -33.50 -9.25 6.11
C PRO A 37 -32.00 -9.00 6.07
N GLY A 38 -31.47 -8.01 6.79
CA GLY A 38 -30.06 -7.63 6.74
C GLY A 38 -29.63 -7.10 5.38
N ILE A 39 -28.31 -6.94 5.20
CA ILE A 39 -27.72 -6.41 3.96
C ILE A 39 -27.79 -7.44 2.81
N THR A 40 -27.72 -8.73 3.14
CA THR A 40 -27.63 -9.83 2.16
C THR A 40 -28.70 -10.91 2.31
N GLY A 41 -29.54 -10.88 3.34
CA GLY A 41 -30.48 -11.96 3.61
C GLY A 41 -31.61 -12.06 2.57
N GLY A 42 -32.22 -13.25 2.55
CA GLY A 42 -33.28 -13.62 1.61
C GLY A 42 -34.56 -12.80 1.80
N LEU A 43 -35.15 -12.40 0.67
CA LEU A 43 -36.41 -11.64 0.60
C LEU A 43 -37.63 -12.56 0.39
N VAL A 44 -37.39 -13.87 0.42
CA VAL A 44 -38.35 -14.93 0.08
C VAL A 44 -38.43 -15.87 1.28
N ASP A 45 -39.63 -16.39 1.55
CA ASP A 45 -39.87 -17.36 2.61
C ASP A 45 -39.43 -18.78 2.20
N ALA A 46 -39.66 -19.76 3.07
CA ALA A 46 -39.32 -21.17 2.82
C ALA A 46 -40.16 -21.82 1.70
N GLU A 47 -41.30 -21.23 1.35
CA GLU A 47 -42.22 -21.73 0.32
C GLU A 47 -41.97 -21.07 -1.05
N GLY A 48 -41.05 -20.10 -1.13
CA GLY A 48 -40.71 -19.41 -2.38
C GLY A 48 -41.54 -18.16 -2.64
N PHE A 49 -42.30 -17.66 -1.66
CA PHE A 49 -43.12 -16.47 -1.79
C PHE A 49 -42.45 -15.22 -1.16
N PRO A 50 -42.77 -14.01 -1.65
CA PRO A 50 -42.27 -12.77 -1.06
C PRO A 50 -42.66 -12.68 0.42
N ARG A 51 -41.65 -12.47 1.28
CA ARG A 51 -41.84 -12.35 2.72
C ARG A 51 -42.80 -11.22 3.07
N SER A 52 -43.88 -11.57 3.77
CA SER A 52 -44.94 -10.63 4.18
C SER A 52 -44.58 -9.81 5.42
N ASP A 53 -43.55 -10.22 6.17
CA ASP A 53 -43.03 -9.54 7.34
C ASP A 53 -42.16 -8.31 7.02
N ILE A 54 -41.79 -8.11 5.75
CA ILE A 54 -40.87 -7.05 5.32
C ILE A 54 -41.39 -6.27 4.10
N ASP A 55 -41.09 -4.97 4.07
CA ASP A 55 -41.31 -4.12 2.90
C ASP A 55 -40.17 -4.32 1.89
N ILE A 56 -40.34 -5.33 1.02
CA ILE A 56 -39.34 -5.73 0.01
C ILE A 56 -38.93 -4.56 -0.90
N PRO A 57 -39.84 -3.76 -1.49
CA PRO A 57 -39.47 -2.58 -2.28
C PRO A 57 -38.54 -1.61 -1.54
N ASN A 58 -38.84 -1.31 -0.27
CA ASN A 58 -38.01 -0.43 0.54
C ASN A 58 -36.65 -1.04 0.83
N VAL A 59 -36.59 -2.33 1.20
CA VAL A 59 -35.33 -3.05 1.42
C VAL A 59 -34.43 -3.00 0.18
N LEU A 60 -35.00 -3.22 -1.00
CA LEU A 60 -34.26 -3.13 -2.27
C LEU A 60 -33.75 -1.71 -2.53
N ALA A 61 -34.56 -0.69 -2.28
CA ALA A 61 -34.15 0.70 -2.40
C ALA A 61 -32.99 1.04 -1.44
N GLN A 62 -33.08 0.60 -0.18
CA GLN A 62 -32.03 0.78 0.83
C GLN A 62 -30.73 0.05 0.44
N ARG A 63 -30.82 -1.20 -0.05
CA ARG A 63 -29.64 -1.96 -0.53
C ARG A 63 -28.98 -1.30 -1.73
N ARG A 64 -29.77 -0.78 -2.68
CA ARG A 64 -29.24 -0.03 -3.82
C ARG A 64 -28.53 1.24 -3.35
N ARG A 65 -29.18 2.02 -2.50
CA ARG A 65 -28.61 3.25 -1.92
C ARG A 65 -27.30 2.97 -1.17
N LEU A 66 -27.24 1.88 -0.40
CA LEU A 66 -26.02 1.45 0.28
C LEU A 66 -24.88 1.11 -0.70
N ALA A 67 -25.19 0.49 -1.84
CA ALA A 67 -24.19 0.20 -2.87
C ALA A 67 -23.66 1.47 -3.54
N GLU A 68 -24.56 2.43 -3.84
CA GLU A 68 -24.18 3.75 -4.37
C GLU A 68 -23.24 4.48 -3.39
N LEU A 69 -23.63 4.58 -2.11
CA LEU A 69 -22.83 5.24 -1.07
C LEU A 69 -21.46 4.58 -0.86
N ARG A 70 -21.36 3.25 -0.99
CA ARG A 70 -20.07 2.55 -0.91
C ARG A 70 -19.13 2.91 -2.05
N ASN A 71 -19.66 3.08 -3.26
CA ASN A 71 -18.86 3.52 -4.40
C ASN A 71 -18.40 4.97 -4.19
N ASP A 72 -19.31 5.86 -3.78
CA ASP A 72 -19.00 7.26 -3.51
C ASP A 72 -17.96 7.39 -2.39
N HIS A 73 -18.09 6.61 -1.32
CA HIS A 73 -17.13 6.58 -0.20
C HIS A 73 -15.75 6.13 -0.66
N LYS A 74 -15.67 5.10 -1.52
CA LYS A 74 -14.42 4.64 -2.12
C LYS A 74 -13.78 5.76 -2.96
N ASP A 75 -14.55 6.46 -3.77
CA ASP A 75 -14.06 7.54 -4.61
C ASP A 75 -13.55 8.75 -3.80
N VAL A 76 -14.30 9.15 -2.76
CA VAL A 76 -13.88 10.20 -1.83
C VAL A 76 -12.59 9.80 -1.10
N THR A 77 -12.50 8.55 -0.63
CA THR A 77 -11.31 8.03 0.06
C THR A 77 -10.08 8.04 -0.85
N ASN A 78 -10.23 7.60 -2.11
CA ASN A 78 -9.16 7.66 -3.10
C ASN A 78 -8.71 9.11 -3.37
N LYS A 79 -9.64 10.06 -3.45
CA LYS A 79 -9.33 11.47 -3.67
C LYS A 79 -8.60 12.09 -2.47
N ILE A 80 -8.98 11.74 -1.25
CA ILE A 80 -8.26 12.14 -0.02
C ILE A 80 -6.80 11.64 -0.08
N GLY A 81 -6.59 10.38 -0.44
CA GLY A 81 -5.25 9.79 -0.58
C GLY A 81 -4.37 10.56 -1.55
N LYS A 82 -4.87 10.85 -2.76
CA LYS A 82 -4.16 11.64 -3.77
C LYS A 82 -3.82 13.06 -3.28
N ASN A 83 -4.77 13.74 -2.64
CA ASN A 83 -4.51 15.08 -2.12
C ASN A 83 -3.48 15.07 -0.99
N LEU A 84 -3.46 14.02 -0.16
CA LEU A 84 -2.46 13.85 0.90
C LEU A 84 -1.06 13.64 0.32
N GLU A 85 -0.94 12.83 -0.74
CA GLU A 85 0.31 12.62 -1.48
C GLU A 85 0.86 13.95 -2.05
N VAL A 86 0.00 14.76 -2.67
CA VAL A 86 0.37 16.10 -3.17
C VAL A 86 0.83 17.04 -2.04
N LEU A 87 0.18 17.00 -0.88
CA LEU A 87 0.61 17.79 0.28
C LEU A 87 1.95 17.33 0.85
N HIS A 88 2.23 16.02 0.81
CA HIS A 88 3.46 15.45 1.32
C HIS A 88 4.65 15.74 0.40
N SER A 89 4.50 15.48 -0.90
CA SER A 89 5.50 15.82 -1.94
C SER A 89 5.84 17.31 -1.96
N ALA A 90 4.84 18.20 -1.85
CA ALA A 90 5.06 19.64 -1.80
C ALA A 90 5.80 20.12 -0.52
N LYS A 91 5.68 19.39 0.59
CA LYS A 91 6.42 19.69 1.83
C LYS A 91 7.88 19.23 1.74
N LEU A 92 8.14 18.06 1.16
CA LEU A 92 9.51 17.56 0.94
C LEU A 92 10.32 18.52 0.05
N SER A 93 9.76 18.95 -1.08
CA SER A 93 10.40 19.92 -1.99
C SER A 93 10.68 21.30 -1.33
N ARG A 94 9.82 21.75 -0.40
CA ARG A 94 10.06 22.99 0.36
C ARG A 94 11.16 22.84 1.42
N ASN A 95 11.30 21.66 2.01
CA ASN A 95 12.33 21.38 3.00
C ASN A 95 13.72 21.38 2.37
N GLU A 96 13.87 20.85 1.14
CA GLU A 96 15.12 20.90 0.37
C GLU A 96 15.55 22.31 -0.03
N GLN A 97 14.60 23.22 -0.27
CA GLN A 97 14.91 24.64 -0.54
C GLN A 97 15.26 25.44 0.72
N SER A 98 15.00 24.89 1.91
CA SER A 98 15.27 25.52 3.20
C SER A 98 16.62 25.13 3.80
N THR A 99 17.22 24.02 3.34
CA THR A 99 18.54 23.53 3.78
C THR A 99 19.72 24.10 2.97
N SER A 100 19.48 24.86 1.89
CA SER A 100 20.56 25.43 1.06
C SER A 100 20.94 26.89 1.41
N ARG A 101 20.49 27.43 2.55
CA ARG A 101 20.86 28.79 3.02
C ARG A 101 21.21 28.82 4.49
N ARG A 102 22.29 28.16 4.89
CA ARG A 102 23.11 28.60 6.03
C ARG A 102 24.52 28.01 5.95
N SER A 103 25.43 28.94 5.64
CA SER A 103 26.83 28.98 6.11
C SER A 103 27.87 28.19 5.32
N ASP A 104 28.38 28.87 4.30
CA ASP A 104 29.75 28.84 3.81
C ASP A 104 30.74 29.22 4.93
N THR A 105 31.77 28.40 5.15
CA THR A 105 33.20 28.79 5.38
C THR A 105 34.08 27.53 5.48
N THR A 106 34.83 27.24 4.40
CA THR A 106 36.26 26.84 4.28
C THR A 106 36.90 25.99 5.41
N ASP A 107 37.54 24.83 5.19
CA ASP A 107 38.76 24.59 4.38
C ASP A 107 39.07 23.05 4.26
N PRO A 108 40.07 22.56 3.47
CA PRO A 108 39.92 21.39 2.61
C PRO A 108 40.97 20.29 2.88
N SER A 109 40.73 19.06 2.43
CA SER A 109 41.77 18.19 1.85
C SER A 109 41.22 16.85 1.38
N HIS A 110 41.31 16.61 0.07
CA HIS A 110 41.75 15.38 -0.63
C HIS A 110 41.10 14.02 -0.27
N PHE A 111 40.73 13.09 -1.15
CA PHE A 111 40.80 12.77 -2.60
C PHE A 111 39.96 11.45 -2.68
N GLY A 112 39.21 11.04 -3.70
CA GLY A 112 39.02 11.52 -5.06
C GLY A 112 37.76 10.91 -5.69
N SER A 113 37.51 11.36 -6.92
CA SER A 113 36.37 11.16 -7.81
C SER A 113 35.81 9.74 -7.93
N SER A 114 34.49 9.62 -8.09
CA SER A 114 33.83 9.17 -9.33
C SER A 114 32.30 9.31 -9.24
N GLN A 115 31.78 10.30 -9.96
CA GLN A 115 30.57 10.28 -10.79
C GLN A 115 29.54 9.15 -10.57
N SER A 116 28.38 9.49 -9.99
CA SER A 116 27.04 9.15 -10.51
C SER A 116 25.93 9.80 -9.68
N GLU A 117 24.79 9.98 -10.34
CA GLU A 117 23.61 10.79 -10.05
C GLU A 117 22.73 10.31 -8.87
N PRO A 118 21.68 11.07 -8.50
CA PRO A 118 21.05 11.11 -7.18
C PRO A 118 20.04 9.98 -7.00
N MET A 119 19.70 9.61 -5.76
CA MET A 119 18.61 8.66 -5.53
C MET A 119 17.75 9.06 -4.34
N GLU A 120 16.71 9.81 -4.70
CA GLU A 120 15.32 9.71 -4.24
C GLU A 120 15.09 8.65 -3.14
N GLU A 121 14.87 9.10 -1.91
CA GLU A 121 14.22 8.30 -0.87
C GLU A 121 12.72 8.19 -1.20
N ASP A 122 12.42 7.34 -2.18
CA ASP A 122 11.07 6.85 -2.45
C ASP A 122 10.59 6.12 -1.20
N HIS A 123 9.70 6.76 -0.42
CA HIS A 123 9.00 6.10 0.68
C HIS A 123 8.05 5.08 0.05
N VAL A 124 8.54 3.86 -0.16
CA VAL A 124 7.76 2.75 -0.68
C VAL A 124 6.60 2.48 0.27
N THR A 125 5.42 2.99 -0.07
CA THR A 125 4.12 2.70 0.56
C THR A 125 3.60 1.30 0.17
N GLY A 126 4.49 0.32 0.03
CA GLY A 126 4.12 -1.05 -0.29
C GLY A 126 3.82 -1.81 0.99
N LEU A 127 2.72 -2.56 1.02
CA LEU A 127 2.48 -3.51 2.09
C LEU A 127 3.50 -4.66 1.95
N PRO A 128 4.20 -5.04 3.03
CA PRO A 128 5.07 -6.20 2.99
C PRO A 128 4.23 -7.46 2.71
N PHE A 129 4.69 -8.28 1.77
CA PHE A 129 3.99 -9.51 1.37
C PHE A 129 4.63 -10.78 1.93
N ALA A 130 5.89 -10.72 2.36
CA ALA A 130 6.63 -11.84 2.91
C ALA A 130 7.60 -11.37 3.99
N MET A 131 7.93 -12.26 4.92
CA MET A 131 8.96 -12.03 5.94
C MET A 131 10.00 -13.14 5.83
N ILE A 132 11.27 -12.80 5.99
CA ILE A 132 12.36 -13.76 5.99
C ILE A 132 12.42 -14.48 7.35
N ASP A 133 12.07 -15.77 7.35
CA ASP A 133 12.03 -16.62 8.55
C ASP A 133 13.31 -17.47 8.72
N GLU A 134 14.00 -17.78 7.62
CA GLU A 134 15.23 -18.57 7.62
C GLU A 134 16.20 -18.05 6.55
N ILE A 135 17.49 -18.04 6.86
CA ILE A 135 18.57 -17.74 5.93
C ILE A 135 19.66 -18.78 6.17
N ALA A 136 20.07 -19.47 5.12
CA ALA A 136 21.16 -20.43 5.22
C ALA A 136 22.54 -19.77 5.16
N ASP A 137 23.48 -20.27 5.97
CA ASP A 137 24.85 -19.75 6.01
C ASP A 137 25.55 -19.90 4.65
N GLY A 138 26.08 -18.77 4.15
CA GLY A 138 26.74 -18.72 2.85
C GLY A 138 25.78 -18.78 1.65
N SER A 139 24.47 -18.65 1.87
CA SER A 139 23.51 -18.46 0.79
C SER A 139 23.66 -17.07 0.13
N PRO A 140 23.18 -16.90 -1.11
CA PRO A 140 23.10 -15.60 -1.75
C PRO A 140 22.35 -14.58 -0.90
N ALA A 141 21.25 -14.97 -0.23
CA ALA A 141 20.55 -14.11 0.72
C ALA A 141 21.46 -13.62 1.86
N SER A 142 22.23 -14.52 2.47
CA SER A 142 23.18 -14.17 3.54
C SER A 142 24.29 -13.23 3.05
N VAL A 143 24.89 -13.55 1.90
CA VAL A 143 26.02 -12.79 1.33
C VAL A 143 25.59 -11.40 0.85
N ASP A 144 24.38 -11.30 0.30
CA ASP A 144 23.83 -10.06 -0.24
C ASP A 144 23.14 -9.21 0.84
N GLY A 145 23.21 -9.64 2.11
CA GLY A 145 22.89 -8.81 3.27
C GLY A 145 21.44 -8.87 3.74
N LEU A 146 20.66 -9.88 3.33
CA LEU A 146 19.38 -10.19 3.96
C LEU A 146 19.57 -10.67 5.40
N GLN A 147 18.60 -10.34 6.25
CA GLN A 147 18.58 -10.71 7.66
C GLN A 147 17.24 -11.34 8.04
N LEU A 148 17.28 -12.18 9.08
CA LEU A 148 16.09 -12.75 9.68
C LEU A 148 15.17 -11.64 10.19
N GLY A 149 13.89 -11.74 9.85
CA GLY A 149 12.87 -10.74 10.19
C GLY A 149 12.79 -9.56 9.22
N ASP A 150 13.54 -9.56 8.12
CA ASP A 150 13.32 -8.58 7.06
C ASP A 150 11.98 -8.84 6.37
N GLU A 151 11.17 -7.78 6.22
CA GLU A 151 9.88 -7.86 5.55
C GLU A 151 10.02 -7.40 4.09
N ILE A 152 9.77 -8.28 3.13
CA ILE A 152 9.87 -7.97 1.70
C ILE A 152 8.63 -7.22 1.23
N VAL A 153 8.87 -6.05 0.64
CA VAL A 153 7.87 -5.19 0.02
C VAL A 153 7.85 -5.36 -1.49
N LYS A 154 9.02 -5.50 -2.11
CA LYS A 154 9.18 -5.67 -3.57
C LYS A 154 10.41 -6.50 -3.91
N PHE A 155 10.27 -7.39 -4.88
CA PHE A 155 11.36 -8.22 -5.42
C PHE A 155 11.42 -8.05 -6.94
N GLY A 156 12.40 -7.31 -7.44
CA GLY A 156 12.52 -6.97 -8.86
C GLY A 156 11.26 -6.30 -9.38
N ASN A 157 10.59 -6.95 -10.34
CA ASN A 157 9.31 -6.52 -10.90
C ASN A 157 8.08 -7.15 -10.22
N VAL A 158 8.28 -7.82 -9.08
CA VAL A 158 7.22 -8.51 -8.33
C VAL A 158 6.82 -7.69 -7.10
N GLU A 159 5.54 -7.36 -7.04
CA GLU A 159 4.87 -6.66 -5.93
C GLU A 159 3.74 -7.54 -5.36
N ALA A 160 3.19 -7.15 -4.21
CA ALA A 160 2.09 -7.86 -3.56
C ALA A 160 0.88 -8.02 -4.50
N GLY A 161 0.40 -9.25 -4.71
CA GLY A 161 -0.72 -9.54 -5.61
C GLY A 161 -0.94 -11.02 -5.88
N ASP A 162 -1.75 -11.32 -6.90
CA ASP A 162 -2.10 -12.69 -7.28
C ASP A 162 -0.90 -13.47 -7.87
N GLN A 163 -0.83 -14.77 -7.59
CA GLN A 163 0.24 -15.69 -8.05
C GLN A 163 1.66 -15.27 -7.65
N LEU A 164 1.80 -14.61 -6.48
CA LEU A 164 3.05 -14.10 -5.95
C LEU A 164 4.22 -15.12 -6.01
N GLN A 165 3.98 -16.35 -5.55
CA GLN A 165 5.03 -17.38 -5.49
C GLN A 165 5.59 -17.75 -6.88
N GLU A 166 4.70 -17.92 -7.86
CA GLU A 166 5.10 -18.25 -9.24
C GLU A 166 5.89 -17.09 -9.86
N ARG A 167 5.49 -15.85 -9.59
CA ARG A 167 6.19 -14.65 -10.08
C ARG A 167 7.55 -14.48 -9.43
N LEU A 168 7.68 -14.68 -8.12
CA LEU A 168 8.97 -14.62 -7.42
C LEU A 168 9.93 -15.67 -7.96
N MET A 169 9.46 -16.91 -8.12
CA MET A 169 10.26 -17.98 -8.72
C MET A 169 10.68 -17.65 -10.15
N SER A 170 9.74 -17.15 -10.97
CA SER A 170 10.01 -16.78 -12.36
C SER A 170 11.00 -15.62 -12.48
N GLU A 171 10.88 -14.61 -11.60
CA GLU A 171 11.79 -13.48 -11.54
C GLU A 171 13.19 -13.92 -11.09
N ALA A 172 13.30 -14.77 -10.07
CA ALA A 172 14.58 -15.30 -9.61
C ALA A 172 15.25 -16.21 -10.65
N LEU A 173 14.47 -17.01 -11.40
CA LEU A 173 14.98 -17.85 -12.49
C LEU A 173 15.38 -17.02 -13.72
N SER A 174 14.61 -16.00 -14.08
CA SER A 174 14.89 -15.15 -15.25
C SER A 174 16.13 -14.28 -15.04
N ASN A 175 16.41 -13.94 -13.78
CA ASN A 175 17.57 -13.16 -13.37
C ASN A 175 18.65 -14.02 -12.68
N GLU A 176 18.81 -15.29 -13.08
CA GLU A 176 19.93 -16.11 -12.61
C GLU A 176 21.27 -15.41 -12.95
N ASP A 177 22.16 -15.31 -11.96
CA ASP A 177 23.44 -14.60 -11.99
C ASP A 177 23.34 -13.08 -12.29
N SER A 178 22.13 -12.51 -12.21
CA SER A 178 21.87 -11.08 -12.42
C SER A 178 21.35 -10.42 -11.15
N GLN A 179 21.77 -9.18 -10.91
CA GLN A 179 21.41 -8.45 -9.70
C GLN A 179 19.95 -8.00 -9.76
N VAL A 180 19.14 -8.44 -8.80
CA VAL A 180 17.72 -8.10 -8.65
C VAL A 180 17.54 -7.12 -7.50
N SER A 181 16.86 -5.99 -7.77
CA SER A 181 16.54 -5.00 -6.74
C SER A 181 15.51 -5.54 -5.76
N LEU A 182 15.76 -5.38 -4.46
CA LEU A 182 14.90 -5.83 -3.38
C LEU A 182 14.56 -4.65 -2.47
N VAL A 183 13.29 -4.45 -2.18
CA VAL A 183 12.85 -3.46 -1.20
C VAL A 183 12.34 -4.21 0.02
N ILE A 184 12.95 -3.95 1.17
CA ILE A 184 12.58 -4.56 2.45
C ILE A 184 12.26 -3.51 3.51
N ILE A 185 11.60 -3.92 4.59
CA ILE A 185 11.46 -3.16 5.83
C ILE A 185 12.27 -3.87 6.91
N ARG A 186 13.25 -3.16 7.48
CA ARG A 186 14.09 -3.62 8.59
C ARG A 186 13.91 -2.68 9.77
N GLN A 187 13.43 -3.20 10.90
CA GLN A 187 13.17 -2.41 12.12
C GLN A 187 12.26 -1.20 11.89
N GLY A 188 11.31 -1.30 10.94
CA GLY A 188 10.38 -0.22 10.58
C GLY A 188 10.92 0.80 9.58
N SER A 189 12.16 0.65 9.10
CA SER A 189 12.75 1.49 8.06
C SER A 189 12.82 0.73 6.73
N VAL A 190 12.48 1.41 5.63
CA VAL A 190 12.60 0.84 4.28
C VAL A 190 14.08 0.83 3.89
N VAL A 191 14.57 -0.34 3.45
CA VAL A 191 15.94 -0.54 2.99
C VAL A 191 15.91 -1.16 1.60
N ASN A 192 16.62 -0.54 0.66
CA ASN A 192 16.84 -1.09 -0.67
C ASN A 192 18.10 -1.95 -0.65
N LEU A 193 17.94 -3.23 -0.96
CA LEU A 193 19.01 -4.19 -1.14
C LEU A 193 19.02 -4.68 -2.58
N THR A 194 20.08 -5.36 -2.94
CA THR A 194 20.17 -6.02 -4.23
C THR A 194 20.65 -7.43 -4.00
N ILE A 195 19.88 -8.40 -4.50
CA ILE A 195 20.14 -9.82 -4.34
C ILE A 195 20.43 -10.44 -5.69
N THR A 196 21.39 -11.33 -5.76
CA THR A 196 21.79 -12.01 -6.99
C THR A 196 21.41 -13.48 -6.87
N PRO A 197 20.29 -13.93 -7.50
CA PRO A 197 19.91 -15.32 -7.51
C PRO A 197 21.00 -16.15 -8.21
N ARG A 198 21.67 -17.04 -7.47
CA ARG A 198 22.75 -17.87 -8.02
C ARG A 198 22.75 -19.26 -7.40
N LYS A 199 23.30 -20.23 -8.12
CA LYS A 199 23.50 -21.57 -7.57
C LYS A 199 24.48 -21.52 -6.40
N TRP A 200 24.11 -22.17 -5.30
CA TRP A 200 24.92 -22.27 -4.09
C TRP A 200 24.85 -23.70 -3.53
N HIS A 201 25.54 -23.96 -2.41
CA HIS A 201 25.66 -25.32 -1.87
C HIS A 201 24.36 -25.92 -1.30
N GLY A 202 23.27 -25.13 -1.24
CA GLY A 202 21.96 -25.57 -0.78
C GLY A 202 20.92 -25.71 -1.89
N ARG A 203 19.63 -25.64 -1.51
CA ARG A 203 18.50 -25.77 -2.44
C ARG A 203 18.07 -24.39 -2.94
N GLY A 204 17.70 -24.32 -4.23
CA GLY A 204 17.22 -23.08 -4.85
C GLY A 204 18.34 -22.10 -5.20
N LEU A 205 17.95 -20.84 -5.46
CA LEU A 205 18.84 -19.78 -5.96
C LEU A 205 19.13 -18.67 -4.94
N LEU A 206 18.42 -18.64 -3.81
CA LEU A 206 18.47 -17.54 -2.83
C LEU A 206 18.86 -18.05 -1.44
N GLY A 207 18.29 -19.19 -1.05
CA GLY A 207 18.70 -20.01 0.08
C GLY A 207 18.07 -19.63 1.41
#